data_AF-A0A6B9L1V0-F1
#
_entry.id   AF-A0A6B9L1V0-F1
#
_cell.length_a   1.000
_cell.length_b   1.000
_cell.length_c   1.000
_cell.angle_alpha   90.00
_cell.angle_beta   90.00
_cell.angle_gamma   90.00
#
_symmetry.space_group_name_H-M   'P 1'
#
loop_
_entity.id
_entity.type
_entity.pdbx_description
1 polymer ?
#
loop_
_entity_poly.entity_id
_entity_poly.type
_entity_poly.pdbx_seq_one_letter_code
_entity_poly.pdbx_strand_id
1 'polypeptide(L)'
;PLAKGISVLSECPVGLIGDDINSVAKQSAKDLDIPIIPCNCEGFRGVSQSLGHHISNDTIRDFIIGTREYPEPESPYDIALIGEYNIGGDAWSTKPLLEECGFNVKAVWTGDGELEKIAATHKVKLNVIHCYRSMNYMCKVMEEKYGIPWVELNFFGPTKIRNSLRQLAALFDDTIKAKVEAVIAKYDPIMQAVIDEYKPRLDGKKVMLLVGGLRPRHTIGAYEDLGMECVGSGY
;
A
#
# COMPACT_ATOMS: atom_id res chain seq x y z
N PRO A 1 5.63 -9.18 27.65
CA PRO A 1 5.67 -8.31 26.45
C PRO A 1 4.44 -8.57 25.57
N LEU A 2 3.70 -7.54 25.13
CA LEU A 2 2.54 -7.69 24.23
C LEU A 2 2.92 -7.52 22.74
N ALA A 3 4.21 -7.36 22.45
CA ALA A 3 4.70 -7.31 21.08
C ALA A 3 4.44 -8.64 20.36
N LYS A 4 3.91 -8.56 19.15
CA LYS A 4 3.55 -9.72 18.31
C LYS A 4 4.71 -10.20 17.42
N GLY A 5 5.81 -9.45 17.41
CA GLY A 5 7.05 -9.74 16.69
C GLY A 5 8.05 -8.60 16.86
N ILE A 6 9.31 -8.82 16.49
CA ILE A 6 10.39 -7.84 16.56
C ILE A 6 11.14 -7.86 15.23
N SER A 7 11.36 -6.70 14.61
CA SER A 7 12.30 -6.56 13.50
C SER A 7 13.66 -6.06 14.01
N VAL A 8 14.74 -6.56 13.40
CA VAL A 8 16.10 -6.09 13.64
C VAL A 8 16.56 -5.40 12.36
N LEU A 9 16.60 -4.07 12.38
CA LEU A 9 16.92 -3.24 11.22
C LEU A 9 18.40 -2.86 11.25
N SER A 10 19.19 -3.38 10.32
CA SER A 10 20.62 -3.11 10.29
C SER A 10 20.93 -1.67 9.90
N GLU A 11 21.71 -0.97 10.73
CA GLU A 11 22.42 0.24 10.34
C GLU A 11 23.79 -0.11 9.74
N CYS A 12 24.52 0.89 9.20
CA CYS A 12 25.79 0.68 8.50
C CYS A 12 26.82 -0.19 9.25
N PRO A 13 27.07 -0.01 10.56
CA PRO A 13 28.14 -0.75 11.22
C PRO A 13 27.93 -2.26 11.25
N VAL A 14 26.67 -2.74 11.32
CA VAL A 14 26.32 -4.16 11.45
C VAL A 14 26.96 -4.99 10.33
N GLY A 15 26.74 -4.56 9.08
CA GLY A 15 27.32 -5.24 7.92
C GLY A 15 28.83 -5.05 7.78
N LEU A 16 29.38 -3.93 8.27
CA LEU A 16 30.81 -3.62 8.17
C LEU A 16 31.65 -4.45 9.14
N ILE A 17 31.14 -4.73 10.34
CA ILE A 17 31.85 -5.51 11.36
C ILE A 17 31.60 -7.02 11.26
N GLY A 18 30.64 -7.43 10.41
CA GLY A 18 30.36 -8.83 10.13
C GLY A 18 29.46 -9.51 11.17
N ASP A 19 28.57 -8.75 11.82
CA ASP A 19 27.58 -9.33 12.74
C ASP A 19 26.58 -10.24 11.99
N ASP A 20 26.36 -11.44 12.51
CA ASP A 20 25.36 -12.38 11.96
C ASP A 20 24.00 -12.22 12.66
N ILE A 21 23.26 -11.17 12.30
CA ILE A 21 21.93 -10.92 12.86
C ILE A 21 20.91 -12.00 12.49
N ASN A 22 21.14 -12.78 11.42
CA ASN A 22 20.21 -13.85 11.02
C ASN A 22 20.29 -15.03 12.00
N SER A 23 21.51 -15.42 12.38
CA SER A 23 21.73 -16.45 13.40
C SER A 23 21.15 -16.03 14.76
N VAL A 24 21.41 -14.79 15.18
CA VAL A 24 20.88 -14.24 16.44
C VAL A 24 19.35 -14.17 16.43
N ALA A 25 18.74 -13.69 15.34
CA ALA A 25 17.29 -13.62 15.20
C ALA A 25 16.65 -15.02 15.28
N LYS A 26 17.23 -16.02 14.58
CA LYS A 26 16.74 -17.40 14.60
C LYS A 26 16.81 -18.02 16.00
N GLN A 27 17.87 -17.78 16.75
CA GLN A 27 18.00 -18.26 18.13
C GLN A 27 17.00 -17.55 19.04
N SER A 28 16.95 -16.23 18.98
CA SER A 28 16.06 -15.39 19.80
C SER A 28 14.58 -15.69 19.57
N ALA A 29 14.18 -16.01 18.32
CA ALA A 29 12.81 -16.38 18.01
C ALA A 29 12.37 -17.66 18.72
N LYS A 30 13.27 -18.62 18.92
CA LYS A 30 12.99 -19.83 19.70
C LYS A 30 12.89 -19.54 21.19
N ASP A 31 13.81 -18.73 21.69
CA ASP A 31 13.90 -18.45 23.13
C ASP A 31 12.73 -17.58 23.62
N LEU A 32 12.21 -16.70 22.75
CA LEU A 32 11.12 -15.78 23.06
C LEU A 32 9.74 -16.22 22.58
N ASP A 33 9.65 -17.28 21.78
CA ASP A 33 8.42 -17.78 21.15
C ASP A 33 7.61 -16.70 20.40
N ILE A 34 8.32 -15.74 19.78
CA ILE A 34 7.75 -14.72 18.90
C ILE A 34 8.63 -14.55 17.65
N PRO A 35 8.07 -14.10 16.50
CA PRO A 35 8.86 -13.82 15.31
C PRO A 35 9.93 -12.76 15.56
N ILE A 36 11.18 -13.08 15.25
CA ILE A 36 12.30 -12.12 15.19
C ILE A 36 12.77 -12.06 13.74
N ILE A 37 12.63 -10.90 13.12
CA ILE A 37 12.77 -10.70 11.68
C ILE A 37 14.04 -9.89 11.39
N PRO A 38 15.13 -10.50 10.89
CA PRO A 38 16.34 -9.77 10.52
C PRO A 38 16.13 -9.05 9.18
N CYS A 39 16.45 -7.76 9.12
CA CYS A 39 16.39 -6.96 7.91
C CYS A 39 17.76 -6.31 7.67
N ASN A 40 18.50 -6.86 6.70
CA ASN A 40 19.85 -6.40 6.33
C ASN A 40 19.75 -5.17 5.42
N CYS A 41 19.29 -4.05 5.98
CA CYS A 41 18.98 -2.80 5.30
C CYS A 41 20.01 -1.67 5.55
N GLU A 42 21.28 -2.02 5.68
CA GLU A 42 22.36 -1.08 5.95
C GLU A 42 22.37 0.07 4.93
N GLY A 43 22.56 1.31 5.40
CA GLY A 43 22.43 2.51 4.56
C GLY A 43 23.46 2.65 3.44
N PHE A 44 24.57 1.90 3.49
CA PHE A 44 25.55 1.84 2.40
C PHE A 44 25.09 0.96 1.21
N ARG A 45 24.01 0.19 1.37
CA ARG A 45 23.49 -0.69 0.32
C ARG A 45 22.65 0.12 -0.67
N GLY A 46 22.97 -0.05 -1.96
CA GLY A 46 22.24 0.59 -3.03
C GLY A 46 22.58 2.08 -3.15
N VAL A 47 21.63 2.85 -3.68
CA VAL A 47 21.84 4.28 -4.00
C VAL A 47 20.72 5.19 -3.48
N SER A 48 19.67 4.62 -2.91
CA SER A 48 18.51 5.34 -2.39
C SER A 48 17.63 4.42 -1.54
N GLN A 49 16.57 4.99 -0.98
CA GLN A 49 15.50 4.30 -0.25
C GLN A 49 14.92 3.11 -1.05
N SER A 50 15.02 3.13 -2.39
CA SER A 50 14.44 2.09 -3.24
C SER A 50 15.02 0.69 -2.98
N LEU A 51 16.30 0.55 -2.62
CA LEU A 51 16.83 -0.77 -2.29
C LEU A 51 16.34 -1.23 -0.91
N GLY A 52 16.18 -0.32 0.04
CA GLY A 52 15.57 -0.60 1.34
C GLY A 52 14.14 -1.14 1.19
N HIS A 53 13.36 -0.61 0.25
CA HIS A 53 12.05 -1.18 -0.10
C HIS A 53 12.17 -2.65 -0.53
N HIS A 54 13.07 -2.96 -1.46
CA HIS A 54 13.26 -4.32 -1.97
C HIS A 54 13.68 -5.29 -0.85
N ILE A 55 14.68 -4.90 -0.05
CA ILE A 55 15.17 -5.70 1.09
C ILE A 55 14.04 -5.96 2.09
N SER A 56 13.22 -4.95 2.38
CA SER A 56 12.08 -5.10 3.29
C SER A 56 11.01 -6.04 2.72
N ASN A 57 10.75 -5.99 1.41
CA ASN A 57 9.82 -6.91 0.74
C ASN A 57 10.33 -8.35 0.79
N ASP A 58 11.62 -8.57 0.50
CA ASP A 58 12.26 -9.89 0.62
C ASP A 58 12.20 -10.42 2.05
N THR A 59 12.40 -9.54 3.03
CA THR A 59 12.29 -9.90 4.45
C THR A 59 10.86 -10.33 4.81
N ILE A 60 9.83 -9.62 4.31
CA ILE A 60 8.43 -10.03 4.51
C ILE A 60 8.14 -11.36 3.81
N ARG A 61 8.68 -11.58 2.60
CA ARG A 61 8.57 -12.86 1.87
C ARG A 61 9.12 -14.02 2.67
N ASP A 62 10.31 -13.84 3.25
CA ASP A 62 11.07 -14.94 3.84
C ASP A 62 10.63 -15.27 5.27
N PHE A 63 10.15 -14.28 6.02
CA PHE A 63 9.88 -14.43 7.46
C PHE A 63 8.42 -14.24 7.89
N ILE A 64 7.56 -13.61 7.07
CA ILE A 64 6.24 -13.17 7.51
C ILE A 64 5.09 -13.77 6.68
N ILE A 65 5.09 -13.59 5.36
CA ILE A 65 3.94 -13.98 4.52
C ILE A 65 3.73 -15.50 4.56
N GLY A 66 2.49 -15.95 4.73
CA GLY A 66 2.14 -17.36 4.83
C GLY A 66 2.35 -17.98 6.20
N THR A 67 2.75 -17.22 7.22
CA THR A 67 2.98 -17.75 8.59
C THR A 67 1.75 -17.70 9.50
N ARG A 68 0.65 -17.09 9.03
CA ARG A 68 -0.63 -16.96 9.74
C ARG A 68 -1.76 -17.18 8.76
N GLU A 69 -2.96 -17.41 9.29
CA GLU A 69 -4.18 -17.53 8.51
C GLU A 69 -5.24 -16.58 9.04
N TYR A 70 -6.16 -16.12 8.18
CA TYR A 70 -7.32 -15.36 8.65
C TYR A 70 -8.25 -16.28 9.43
N PRO A 71 -8.75 -15.86 10.61
CA PRO A 71 -9.72 -16.66 11.36
C PRO A 71 -11.12 -16.60 10.74
N GLU A 72 -11.44 -15.55 9.99
CA GLU A 72 -12.73 -15.42 9.32
C GLU A 72 -12.81 -16.25 8.04
N PRO A 73 -14.00 -16.72 7.64
CA PRO A 73 -14.20 -17.41 6.37
C PRO A 73 -13.77 -16.56 5.17
N GLU A 74 -13.26 -17.23 4.14
CA GLU A 74 -12.92 -16.58 2.88
C GLU A 74 -14.16 -16.00 2.18
N SER A 75 -13.98 -14.85 1.56
CA SER A 75 -14.97 -14.21 0.69
C SER A 75 -14.37 -13.96 -0.71
N PRO A 76 -15.19 -14.03 -1.78
CA PRO A 76 -14.73 -13.66 -3.12
C PRO A 76 -14.32 -12.18 -3.21
N TYR A 77 -14.71 -11.35 -2.24
CA TYR A 77 -14.42 -9.91 -2.19
C TYR A 77 -13.25 -9.55 -1.27
N ASP A 78 -12.49 -10.54 -0.80
CA ASP A 78 -11.30 -10.32 0.03
C ASP A 78 -10.18 -9.68 -0.78
N ILE A 79 -9.77 -8.47 -0.38
CA ILE A 79 -8.66 -7.73 -0.99
C ILE A 79 -7.64 -7.28 0.05
N ALA A 80 -6.43 -6.94 -0.39
CA ALA A 80 -5.46 -6.23 0.42
C ALA A 80 -5.06 -4.90 -0.23
N LEU A 81 -4.95 -3.84 0.58
CA LEU A 81 -4.44 -2.54 0.15
C LEU A 81 -2.92 -2.52 0.34
N ILE A 82 -2.18 -2.54 -0.77
CA ILE A 82 -0.74 -2.74 -0.81
C ILE A 82 0.00 -1.41 -1.07
N GLY A 83 1.03 -1.12 -0.27
CA GLY A 83 1.83 0.11 -0.44
C GLY A 83 1.07 1.37 -0.09
N GLU A 84 0.24 1.32 0.95
CA GLU A 84 -0.42 2.47 1.57
C GLU A 84 0.05 2.59 3.03
N TYR A 85 0.66 3.73 3.35
CA TYR A 85 1.40 3.95 4.60
C TYR A 85 0.62 4.81 5.61
N ASN A 86 -0.63 5.15 5.31
CA ASN A 86 -1.56 5.88 6.16
C ASN A 86 -1.04 7.25 6.61
N ILE A 87 -0.31 7.94 5.72
CA ILE A 87 0.24 9.25 6.02
C ILE A 87 -0.91 10.22 6.29
N GLY A 88 -1.00 10.75 7.51
CA GLY A 88 -2.08 11.67 7.89
C GLY A 88 -3.49 11.08 7.82
N GLY A 89 -3.65 9.75 7.80
CA GLY A 89 -4.95 9.09 7.68
C GLY A 89 -5.36 8.67 6.25
N ASP A 90 -4.45 8.71 5.27
CA ASP A 90 -4.72 8.31 3.88
C ASP A 90 -5.37 6.91 3.77
N ALA A 91 -4.90 5.92 4.53
CA ALA A 91 -5.49 4.58 4.53
C ALA A 91 -6.87 4.56 5.22
N TRP A 92 -7.05 5.35 6.27
CA TRP A 92 -8.33 5.46 6.99
C TRP A 92 -9.42 6.15 6.17
N SER A 93 -9.08 6.90 5.14
CA SER A 93 -10.05 7.41 4.15
C SER A 93 -10.29 6.41 3.02
N THR A 94 -9.24 5.74 2.55
CA THR A 94 -9.30 4.79 1.43
C THR A 94 -10.01 3.48 1.79
N LYS A 95 -9.71 2.91 2.96
CA LYS A 95 -10.24 1.61 3.37
C LYS A 95 -11.77 1.64 3.53
N PRO A 96 -12.39 2.59 4.27
CA PRO A 96 -13.85 2.65 4.38
C PRO A 96 -14.54 2.89 3.04
N LEU A 97 -13.93 3.65 2.13
CA LEU A 97 -14.44 3.85 0.77
C LEU A 97 -14.54 2.52 0.01
N LEU A 98 -13.48 1.69 0.07
CA LEU A 98 -13.47 0.35 -0.51
C LEU A 98 -14.48 -0.58 0.17
N GLU A 99 -14.61 -0.53 1.49
CA GLU A 99 -15.60 -1.32 2.25
C GLU A 99 -17.04 -0.90 1.90
N GLU A 100 -17.30 0.39 1.68
CA GLU A 100 -18.60 0.90 1.21
C GLU A 100 -18.93 0.40 -0.21
N CYS A 101 -17.91 0.19 -1.05
CA CYS A 101 -18.05 -0.44 -2.36
C CYS A 101 -18.31 -1.96 -2.28
N GLY A 102 -18.25 -2.55 -1.08
CA GLY A 102 -18.53 -3.96 -0.82
C GLY A 102 -17.31 -4.87 -0.80
N PHE A 103 -16.09 -4.33 -0.81
CA PHE A 103 -14.87 -5.11 -0.64
C PHE A 103 -14.62 -5.44 0.84
N ASN A 104 -13.95 -6.55 1.10
CA ASN A 104 -13.45 -6.89 2.42
C ASN A 104 -11.94 -6.63 2.46
N VAL A 105 -11.53 -5.49 3.04
CA VAL A 105 -10.12 -5.09 3.11
C VAL A 105 -9.44 -5.85 4.25
N LYS A 106 -8.90 -7.03 3.93
CA LYS A 106 -8.31 -7.96 4.90
C LYS A 106 -6.98 -7.47 5.49
N ALA A 107 -6.22 -6.69 4.73
CA ALA A 107 -4.94 -6.12 5.17
C ALA A 107 -4.66 -4.75 4.53
N VAL A 108 -3.94 -3.90 5.26
CA VAL A 108 -3.32 -2.67 4.76
C VAL A 108 -1.81 -2.78 4.98
N TRP A 109 -1.03 -2.56 3.93
CA TRP A 109 0.42 -2.68 3.94
C TRP A 109 1.06 -1.31 3.74
N THR A 110 1.63 -0.67 4.76
CA THR A 110 1.69 -1.09 6.18
C THR A 110 1.21 -0.02 7.15
N GLY A 111 0.61 1.06 6.65
CA GLY A 111 0.02 2.09 7.50
C GLY A 111 -1.14 1.54 8.31
N ASP A 112 -1.01 1.57 9.64
CA ASP A 112 -1.96 0.91 10.57
C ASP A 112 -2.10 -0.61 10.32
N GLY A 113 -1.05 -1.24 9.76
CA GLY A 113 -1.02 -2.66 9.47
C GLY A 113 -0.78 -3.52 10.71
N GLU A 114 -1.42 -4.69 10.75
CA GLU A 114 -1.21 -5.70 11.79
C GLU A 114 -0.39 -6.86 11.23
N LEU A 115 0.60 -7.33 11.99
CA LEU A 115 1.50 -8.42 11.57
C LEU A 115 0.74 -9.66 11.12
N GLU A 116 -0.29 -10.06 11.87
CA GLU A 116 -1.07 -11.25 11.55
C GLU A 116 -1.84 -11.12 10.25
N LYS A 117 -2.39 -9.92 9.96
CA LYS A 117 -3.11 -9.65 8.71
C LYS A 117 -2.18 -9.60 7.51
N ILE A 118 -0.98 -9.02 7.68
CA ILE A 118 0.08 -9.04 6.66
C ILE A 118 0.52 -10.49 6.41
N ALA A 119 0.78 -11.25 7.46
CA ALA A 119 1.18 -12.65 7.37
C ALA A 119 0.13 -13.54 6.68
N ALA A 120 -1.17 -13.25 6.84
CA ALA A 120 -2.28 -13.97 6.22
C ALA A 120 -2.69 -13.46 4.83
N THR A 121 -2.04 -12.42 4.29
CA THR A 121 -2.46 -11.78 3.02
C THR A 121 -2.36 -12.73 1.82
N HIS A 122 -1.65 -13.86 1.91
CA HIS A 122 -1.61 -14.91 0.88
C HIS A 122 -2.96 -15.61 0.65
N LYS A 123 -4.03 -15.24 1.37
CA LYS A 123 -5.39 -15.75 1.19
C LYS A 123 -6.36 -14.83 0.45
N VAL A 124 -5.97 -13.57 0.21
CA VAL A 124 -6.84 -12.60 -0.49
C VAL A 124 -7.02 -12.98 -1.96
N LYS A 125 -8.07 -12.42 -2.60
CA LYS A 125 -8.38 -12.67 -4.02
C LYS A 125 -7.74 -11.66 -4.96
N LEU A 126 -7.39 -10.47 -4.46
CA LEU A 126 -6.76 -9.41 -5.23
C LEU A 126 -5.91 -8.50 -4.35
N ASN A 127 -4.73 -8.15 -4.83
CA ASN A 127 -3.90 -7.11 -4.24
C ASN A 127 -4.14 -5.77 -4.96
N VAL A 128 -4.60 -4.75 -4.23
CA VAL A 128 -4.80 -3.40 -4.73
C VAL A 128 -3.58 -2.57 -4.35
N ILE A 129 -2.67 -2.33 -5.29
CA ILE A 129 -1.43 -1.59 -5.01
C ILE A 129 -1.59 -0.10 -5.26
N HIS A 130 -1.25 0.71 -4.26
CA HIS A 130 -1.13 2.16 -4.37
C HIS A 130 0.32 2.55 -4.68
N CYS A 131 1.26 2.34 -3.75
CA CYS A 131 2.67 2.65 -3.99
C CYS A 131 3.43 1.55 -4.75
N TYR A 132 3.32 1.57 -6.08
CA TYR A 132 4.04 0.65 -6.98
C TYR A 132 5.53 0.54 -6.64
N ARG A 133 6.25 1.67 -6.53
CA ARG A 133 7.71 1.68 -6.35
C ARG A 133 8.17 0.87 -5.14
N SER A 134 7.41 0.91 -4.06
CA SER A 134 7.82 0.32 -2.78
C SER A 134 7.40 -1.14 -2.61
N MET A 135 6.26 -1.56 -3.20
CA MET A 135 5.66 -2.87 -2.89
C MET A 135 5.38 -3.75 -4.13
N ASN A 136 5.76 -3.32 -5.35
CA ASN A 136 5.60 -4.17 -6.54
C ASN A 136 6.33 -5.52 -6.40
N TYR A 137 7.40 -5.58 -5.60
CA TYR A 137 8.16 -6.80 -5.33
C TYR A 137 7.27 -7.87 -4.68
N MET A 138 6.58 -7.54 -3.58
CA MET A 138 5.66 -8.47 -2.93
C MET A 138 4.43 -8.78 -3.76
N CYS A 139 3.92 -7.84 -4.56
CA CYS A 139 2.83 -8.15 -5.51
C CYS A 139 3.23 -9.22 -6.51
N LYS A 140 4.42 -9.12 -7.11
CA LYS A 140 4.95 -10.16 -8.03
C LYS A 140 5.16 -11.49 -7.34
N VAL A 141 5.75 -11.48 -6.14
CA VAL A 141 5.92 -12.70 -5.33
C VAL A 141 4.58 -13.37 -5.06
N MET A 142 3.55 -12.59 -4.69
CA MET A 142 2.22 -13.14 -4.39
C MET A 142 1.49 -13.64 -5.63
N GLU A 143 1.68 -12.98 -6.78
CA GLU A 143 1.18 -13.44 -8.08
C GLU A 143 1.85 -14.76 -8.48
N GLU A 144 3.17 -14.84 -8.46
CA GLU A 144 3.94 -16.03 -8.87
C GLU A 144 3.74 -17.23 -7.95
N LYS A 145 3.73 -17.00 -6.62
CA LYS A 145 3.70 -18.08 -5.62
C LYS A 145 2.29 -18.51 -5.22
N TYR A 146 1.36 -17.56 -5.16
CA TYR A 146 0.00 -17.80 -4.65
C TYR A 146 -1.09 -17.58 -5.71
N GLY A 147 -0.74 -17.15 -6.93
CA GLY A 147 -1.69 -16.88 -8.00
C GLY A 147 -2.58 -15.66 -7.75
N ILE A 148 -2.18 -14.75 -6.85
CA ILE A 148 -3.00 -13.59 -6.47
C ILE A 148 -2.71 -12.44 -7.43
N PRO A 149 -3.67 -12.04 -8.30
CA PRO A 149 -3.46 -10.92 -9.20
C PRO A 149 -3.30 -9.61 -8.42
N TRP A 150 -2.79 -8.59 -9.08
CA TRP A 150 -2.71 -7.25 -8.52
C TRP A 150 -3.07 -6.18 -9.55
N VAL A 151 -3.63 -5.07 -9.06
CA VAL A 151 -4.01 -3.92 -9.88
C VAL A 151 -3.50 -2.64 -9.23
N GLU A 152 -2.88 -1.77 -10.03
CA GLU A 152 -2.44 -0.46 -9.58
C GLU A 152 -3.58 0.55 -9.68
N LEU A 153 -3.88 1.23 -8.57
CA LEU A 153 -4.93 2.23 -8.46
C LEU A 153 -4.38 3.55 -7.90
N ASN A 154 -5.15 4.63 -8.05
CA ASN A 154 -4.79 5.97 -7.60
C ASN A 154 -5.97 6.65 -6.89
N PHE A 155 -5.79 6.96 -5.59
CA PHE A 155 -6.81 7.60 -4.75
C PHE A 155 -6.58 9.10 -4.53
N PHE A 156 -5.83 9.77 -5.42
CA PHE A 156 -5.65 11.23 -5.39
C PHE A 156 -6.58 11.96 -6.35
N GLY A 157 -7.55 12.69 -5.80
CA GLY A 157 -8.49 13.53 -6.55
C GLY A 157 -9.70 12.75 -7.07
N PRO A 158 -10.89 13.39 -7.14
CA PRO A 158 -12.14 12.72 -7.49
C PRO A 158 -12.07 12.03 -8.87
N THR A 159 -11.36 12.59 -9.85
CA THR A 159 -11.25 11.96 -11.17
C THR A 159 -10.50 10.63 -11.13
N LYS A 160 -9.36 10.56 -10.43
CA LYS A 160 -8.60 9.31 -10.33
C LYS A 160 -9.27 8.31 -9.42
N ILE A 161 -9.94 8.75 -8.35
CA ILE A 161 -10.72 7.88 -7.47
C ILE A 161 -11.84 7.19 -8.26
N ARG A 162 -12.68 7.92 -9.00
CA ARG A 162 -13.75 7.32 -9.83
C ARG A 162 -13.21 6.28 -10.80
N ASN A 163 -12.15 6.62 -11.52
CA ASN A 163 -11.54 5.71 -12.49
C ASN A 163 -10.98 4.45 -11.83
N SER A 164 -10.33 4.62 -10.67
CA SER A 164 -9.76 3.52 -9.90
C SER A 164 -10.83 2.58 -9.36
N LEU A 165 -11.92 3.13 -8.81
CA LEU A 165 -13.05 2.33 -8.31
C LEU A 165 -13.71 1.54 -9.45
N ARG A 166 -13.93 2.16 -10.60
CA ARG A 166 -14.48 1.47 -11.79
C ARG A 166 -13.55 0.40 -12.33
N GLN A 167 -12.26 0.68 -12.41
CA GLN A 167 -11.24 -0.30 -12.82
C GLN A 167 -11.21 -1.49 -11.87
N LEU A 168 -11.29 -1.24 -10.56
CA LEU A 168 -11.36 -2.29 -9.55
C LEU A 168 -12.64 -3.11 -9.71
N ALA A 169 -13.81 -2.48 -9.79
CA ALA A 169 -15.09 -3.17 -9.95
C ALA A 169 -15.19 -4.03 -11.21
N ALA A 170 -14.50 -3.65 -12.29
CA ALA A 170 -14.46 -4.42 -13.52
C ALA A 170 -13.81 -5.81 -13.36
N LEU A 171 -13.03 -6.02 -12.29
CA LEU A 171 -12.40 -7.31 -11.95
C LEU A 171 -13.33 -8.24 -11.15
N PHE A 172 -14.53 -7.79 -10.79
CA PHE A 172 -15.51 -8.52 -9.98
C PHE A 172 -16.86 -8.62 -10.72
N ASP A 173 -17.95 -8.82 -9.97
CA ASP A 173 -19.29 -9.01 -10.48
C ASP A 173 -20.13 -7.72 -10.54
N ASP A 174 -21.34 -7.84 -11.09
CA ASP A 174 -22.26 -6.70 -11.25
C ASP A 174 -22.77 -6.13 -9.93
N THR A 175 -22.70 -6.88 -8.82
CA THR A 175 -23.03 -6.37 -7.48
C THR A 175 -22.01 -5.33 -7.06
N ILE A 176 -20.72 -5.63 -7.23
CA ILE A 176 -19.64 -4.68 -6.93
C ILE A 176 -19.71 -3.45 -7.86
N LYS A 177 -19.97 -3.64 -9.15
CA LYS A 177 -20.13 -2.52 -10.10
C LYS A 177 -21.27 -1.59 -9.68
N ALA A 178 -22.43 -2.14 -9.30
CA ALA A 178 -23.56 -1.34 -8.83
C ALA A 178 -23.24 -0.58 -7.54
N LYS A 179 -22.56 -1.21 -6.58
CA LYS A 179 -22.12 -0.55 -5.34
C LYS A 179 -21.13 0.59 -5.60
N VAL A 180 -20.16 0.37 -6.50
CA VAL A 180 -19.19 1.41 -6.88
C VAL A 180 -19.89 2.61 -7.49
N GLU A 181 -20.83 2.43 -8.42
CA GLU A 181 -21.56 3.57 -8.99
C GLU A 181 -22.44 4.29 -7.95
N ALA A 182 -23.03 3.56 -7.00
CA ALA A 182 -23.77 4.17 -5.90
C ALA A 182 -22.86 5.01 -4.98
N VAL A 183 -21.67 4.51 -4.67
CA VAL A 183 -20.65 5.25 -3.90
C VAL A 183 -20.18 6.49 -4.66
N ILE A 184 -19.88 6.37 -5.95
CA ILE A 184 -19.50 7.51 -6.80
C ILE A 184 -20.62 8.56 -6.79
N ALA A 185 -21.87 8.17 -7.01
CA ALA A 185 -23.01 9.08 -7.01
C ALA A 185 -23.21 9.79 -5.65
N LYS A 186 -22.89 9.11 -4.53
CA LYS A 186 -22.95 9.67 -3.18
C LYS A 186 -21.88 10.76 -2.96
N TYR A 187 -20.64 10.53 -3.38
CA TYR A 187 -19.53 11.44 -3.09
C TYR A 187 -19.29 12.51 -4.16
N ASP A 188 -19.73 12.29 -5.41
CA ASP A 188 -19.59 13.25 -6.50
C ASP A 188 -20.10 14.67 -6.17
N PRO A 189 -21.31 14.88 -5.59
CA PRO A 189 -21.75 16.23 -5.25
C PRO A 189 -20.89 16.89 -4.17
N ILE A 190 -20.33 16.11 -3.24
CA ILE A 190 -19.45 16.62 -2.17
C ILE A 190 -18.14 17.10 -2.79
N MET A 191 -17.55 16.31 -3.69
CA MET A 191 -16.31 16.67 -4.37
C MET A 191 -16.50 17.80 -5.38
N GLN A 192 -17.65 17.85 -6.06
CA GLN A 192 -17.97 18.95 -6.95
C GLN A 192 -18.06 20.28 -6.18
N ALA A 193 -18.66 20.29 -4.98
CA ALA A 193 -18.69 21.50 -4.14
C ALA A 193 -17.29 22.00 -3.77
N VAL A 194 -16.36 21.08 -3.48
CA VAL A 194 -14.93 21.41 -3.23
C VAL A 194 -14.29 22.00 -4.48
N ILE A 195 -14.52 21.41 -5.65
CA ILE A 195 -14.01 21.93 -6.92
C ILE A 195 -14.57 23.33 -7.20
N ASP A 196 -15.89 23.51 -7.07
CA ASP A 196 -16.57 24.79 -7.34
C ASP A 196 -16.06 25.90 -6.41
N GLU A 197 -15.75 25.58 -5.14
CA GLU A 197 -15.19 26.54 -4.20
C GLU A 197 -13.72 26.91 -4.52
N TYR A 198 -12.88 25.92 -4.80
CA TYR A 198 -11.43 26.12 -4.83
C TYR A 198 -10.83 26.28 -6.22
N LYS A 199 -11.39 25.64 -7.26
CA LYS A 199 -10.88 25.76 -8.64
C LYS A 199 -10.82 27.22 -9.11
N PRO A 200 -11.82 28.09 -8.92
CA PRO A 200 -11.70 29.50 -9.35
C PRO A 200 -10.54 30.26 -8.72
N ARG A 201 -10.03 29.81 -7.56
CA ARG A 201 -8.88 30.41 -6.86
C ARG A 201 -7.53 29.90 -7.40
N LEU A 202 -7.54 28.71 -8.01
CA LEU A 202 -6.34 27.96 -8.37
C LEU A 202 -6.17 27.78 -9.89
N ASP A 203 -7.20 28.08 -10.67
CA ASP A 203 -7.20 27.89 -12.13
C ASP A 203 -6.01 28.60 -12.80
N GLY A 204 -5.33 27.86 -13.68
CA GLY A 204 -4.14 28.30 -14.41
C GLY A 204 -2.86 28.45 -13.57
N LYS A 205 -2.86 28.13 -12.27
CA LYS A 205 -1.64 28.16 -11.45
C LYS A 205 -0.72 27.01 -11.82
N LYS A 206 0.59 27.29 -11.84
CA LYS A 206 1.62 26.33 -12.20
C LYS A 206 2.21 25.66 -10.96
N VAL A 207 2.47 24.35 -11.06
CA VAL A 207 3.00 23.51 -9.98
C VAL A 207 4.23 22.76 -10.46
N MET A 208 5.26 22.69 -9.61
CA MET A 208 6.39 21.78 -9.78
C MET A 208 6.41 20.76 -8.63
N LEU A 209 6.64 19.49 -8.95
CA LEU A 209 6.65 18.38 -7.99
C LEU A 209 8.04 17.74 -7.94
N LEU A 210 8.59 17.60 -6.73
CA LEU A 210 9.81 16.84 -6.48
C LEU A 210 9.63 16.06 -5.17
N VAL A 211 9.36 14.76 -5.28
CA VAL A 211 9.08 13.84 -4.16
C VAL A 211 9.78 12.50 -4.45
N GLY A 212 9.55 11.44 -3.65
CA GLY A 212 10.03 10.09 -3.97
C GLY A 212 9.25 9.41 -5.12
N GLY A 213 9.39 8.10 -5.28
CA GLY A 213 8.99 7.38 -6.50
C GLY A 213 7.50 7.08 -6.75
N LEU A 214 6.54 7.84 -6.18
CA LEU A 214 5.10 7.64 -6.46
C LEU A 214 4.33 8.95 -6.67
N ARG A 215 4.27 9.76 -5.61
CA ARG A 215 3.44 10.97 -5.55
C ARG A 215 3.69 11.97 -6.70
N PRO A 216 4.90 12.13 -7.26
CA PRO A 216 5.13 13.05 -8.37
C PRO A 216 4.26 12.77 -9.60
N ARG A 217 3.81 11.53 -9.81
CA ARG A 217 2.84 11.19 -10.87
C ARG A 217 1.42 11.01 -10.34
N HIS A 218 1.26 10.48 -9.12
CA HIS A 218 -0.06 10.14 -8.61
C HIS A 218 -0.90 11.36 -8.22
N THR A 219 -0.29 12.45 -7.77
CA THR A 219 -1.04 13.63 -7.34
C THR A 219 -1.43 14.58 -8.47
N ILE A 220 -0.87 14.40 -9.68
CA ILE A 220 -1.10 15.31 -10.82
C ILE A 220 -2.61 15.48 -11.10
N GLY A 221 -3.37 14.38 -11.15
CA GLY A 221 -4.81 14.43 -11.41
C GLY A 221 -5.57 15.27 -10.38
N ALA A 222 -5.15 15.29 -9.12
CA ALA A 222 -5.78 16.10 -8.09
C ALA A 222 -5.51 17.60 -8.27
N TYR A 223 -4.32 17.97 -8.78
CA TYR A 223 -4.02 19.35 -9.19
C TYR A 223 -4.85 19.76 -10.41
N GLU A 224 -4.97 18.89 -11.42
CA GLU A 224 -5.76 19.12 -12.63
C GLU A 224 -7.27 19.28 -12.33
N ASP A 225 -7.80 18.50 -11.38
CA ASP A 225 -9.19 18.62 -10.91
C ASP A 225 -9.47 20.06 -10.39
N LEU A 226 -8.46 20.75 -9.85
CA LEU A 226 -8.51 22.14 -9.39
C LEU A 226 -8.04 23.17 -10.44
N GLY A 227 -7.85 22.78 -11.69
CA GLY A 227 -7.48 23.68 -12.79
C GLY A 227 -6.01 24.10 -12.84
N MET A 228 -5.15 23.46 -12.04
CA MET A 228 -3.72 23.75 -11.99
C MET A 228 -2.94 22.99 -13.08
N GLU A 229 -1.79 23.52 -13.48
CA GLU A 229 -0.90 22.93 -14.49
C GLU A 229 0.40 22.43 -13.83
N CYS A 230 0.62 21.12 -13.81
CA CYS A 230 1.89 20.55 -13.37
C CYS A 230 2.94 20.69 -14.49
N VAL A 231 3.80 21.71 -14.39
CA VAL A 231 4.81 22.05 -15.43
C VAL A 231 6.16 21.35 -15.25
N GLY A 232 6.35 20.65 -14.14
CA GLY A 232 7.54 19.84 -13.88
C GLY A 232 7.28 18.80 -12.79
N SER A 233 7.79 17.59 -12.97
CA SER A 233 7.66 16.50 -12.01
C SER A 233 8.89 15.60 -12.04
N GLY A 234 9.38 15.20 -10.86
CA GLY A 234 10.56 14.34 -10.72
C GLY A 234 10.65 13.62 -9.38
N TYR A 235 11.57 12.65 -9.33
CA TYR A 235 12.00 11.90 -8.16
C TYR A 235 13.46 11.47 -8.27
#